data_AF-A0A8K0WWK2-F1
#
_entry.id   AF-A0A8K0WWK2-F1
#
_cell.length_a   1.000
_cell.length_b   1.000
_cell.length_c   1.000
_cell.angle_alpha   90.00
_cell.angle_beta   90.00
_cell.angle_gamma   90.00
#
_symmetry.space_group_name_H-M   'P 1'
#
loop_
_entity.id
_entity.type
_entity.pdbx_description
1 polymer ?
#
loop_
_entity_poly.entity_id
_entity_poly.type
_entity_poly.pdbx_seq_one_letter_code
_entity_poly.pdbx_strand_id
1 'polypeptide(L)'
;MVNHVVVIGGSYCGLGITHRLLKNRSRIPDLKVTLISKNSHLYWNIASIRAIIPGVVKFDELLQPIEPGLAQYGPGNAEFVVGSATGVDATAKTVKVATAEGDRDVPYDYLVIATGAGCSDESMPWKADGTYEEILDSIKKMGEKVKAAKHITIVGGGSTGCELSAELRYEFKDKTVVLLSGTPELISGDAAAKAIEKELVKLGVEIRKSVRAESTTVLPDGRTEVKLGNGETLITDLYLGTTGLTPNSSFLPKDFLQPNKFIDVDEHFRVRTAENVWALGDVVSRPNAAYLHTDPQSAGVAKNIEAAIAKRPQQIVKSMPFSAIVCATGRDRGAGRLGIVPVPSFMAWALKGRTLSIERAASYINGSHW
;
A
#
# COMPACT_ATOMS: atom_id res chain seq x y z
N MET A 1 -6.62 26.79 -23.01
CA MET A 1 -7.64 25.77 -22.68
C MET A 1 -7.04 25.00 -21.53
N VAL A 2 -7.68 24.99 -20.36
CA VAL A 2 -7.10 24.34 -19.17
C VAL A 2 -6.97 22.85 -19.43
N ASN A 3 -5.81 22.27 -19.14
CA ASN A 3 -5.63 20.82 -19.11
C ASN A 3 -5.84 20.38 -17.68
N HIS A 4 -7.03 19.88 -17.34
CA HIS A 4 -7.37 19.48 -15.98
C HIS A 4 -7.16 17.98 -15.78
N VAL A 5 -6.12 17.64 -14.99
CA VAL A 5 -5.84 16.27 -14.58
C VAL A 5 -6.38 16.04 -13.17
N VAL A 6 -7.26 15.06 -13.00
CA VAL A 6 -7.74 14.63 -11.68
C VAL A 6 -7.04 13.33 -11.31
N VAL A 7 -6.47 13.28 -10.11
CA VAL A 7 -5.79 12.10 -9.54
C VAL A 7 -6.55 11.67 -8.29
N ILE A 8 -7.01 10.41 -8.25
CA ILE A 8 -7.70 9.83 -7.08
C ILE A 8 -6.73 8.92 -6.34
N GLY A 9 -6.38 9.26 -5.10
CA GLY A 9 -5.53 8.49 -4.20
C GLY A 9 -4.25 9.22 -3.80
N GLY A 10 -4.16 9.72 -2.56
CA GLY A 10 -3.01 10.48 -2.04
C GLY A 10 -1.87 9.63 -1.47
N SER A 11 -1.48 8.54 -2.14
CA SER A 11 -0.36 7.68 -1.72
C SER A 11 0.77 7.65 -2.77
N TYR A 12 1.64 6.65 -2.74
CA TYR A 12 2.86 6.57 -3.55
C TYR A 12 2.66 6.93 -5.03
N CYS A 13 1.68 6.27 -5.67
CA CYS A 13 1.43 6.48 -7.09
C CYS A 13 0.77 7.83 -7.39
N GLY A 14 -0.27 8.20 -6.64
CA GLY A 14 -0.99 9.45 -6.91
C GLY A 14 -0.16 10.70 -6.60
N LEU A 15 0.64 10.68 -5.52
CA LEU A 15 1.64 11.72 -5.27
C LEU A 15 2.69 11.74 -6.39
N GLY A 16 3.17 10.58 -6.82
CA GLY A 16 4.16 10.47 -7.90
C GLY A 16 3.67 11.08 -9.20
N ILE A 17 2.43 10.80 -9.60
CA ILE A 17 1.80 11.44 -10.76
C ILE A 17 1.66 12.94 -10.56
N THR A 18 1.10 13.36 -9.42
CA THR A 18 0.82 14.76 -9.11
C THR A 18 2.09 15.62 -9.18
N HIS A 19 3.14 15.22 -8.47
CA HIS A 19 4.41 15.95 -8.46
C HIS A 19 5.11 15.94 -9.82
N ARG A 20 5.11 14.82 -10.55
CA ARG A 20 5.75 14.74 -11.87
C ARG A 20 5.09 15.67 -12.89
N LEU A 21 3.75 15.67 -12.93
CA LEU A 21 3.00 16.55 -13.84
C LEU A 21 3.21 18.03 -13.48
N LEU A 22 3.11 18.38 -12.19
CA LEU A 22 3.28 19.77 -11.74
C LEU A 22 4.72 20.29 -11.95
N LYS A 23 5.74 19.45 -11.76
CA LYS A 23 7.14 19.80 -12.08
C LYS A 23 7.38 19.97 -13.59
N ASN A 24 6.66 19.22 -14.42
CA ASN A 24 6.75 19.32 -15.88
C ASN A 24 5.74 20.32 -16.49
N ARG A 25 5.12 21.19 -15.68
CA ARG A 25 4.11 22.16 -16.15
C ARG A 25 4.57 23.05 -17.30
N SER A 26 5.86 23.36 -17.42
CA SER A 26 6.41 24.11 -18.57
C SER A 26 6.20 23.40 -19.92
N ARG A 27 5.98 22.08 -19.91
CA ARG A 27 5.66 21.26 -21.09
C ARG A 27 4.15 21.10 -21.33
N ILE A 28 3.32 21.48 -20.36
CA ILE A 28 1.86 21.37 -20.39
C ILE A 28 1.25 22.75 -20.12
N PRO A 29 0.97 23.54 -21.17
CA PRO A 29 0.31 24.83 -21.03
C PRO A 29 -1.03 24.68 -20.27
N ASP A 30 -1.34 25.66 -19.42
CA ASP A 30 -2.59 25.72 -18.65
C ASP A 30 -2.91 24.45 -17.82
N LEU A 31 -1.90 23.71 -17.34
CA LEU A 31 -2.11 22.54 -16.48
C LEU A 31 -2.68 22.95 -15.11
N LYS A 32 -3.77 22.27 -14.74
CA LYS A 32 -4.30 22.19 -13.36
C LYS A 32 -4.32 20.71 -12.94
N VAL A 33 -3.84 20.41 -11.74
CA VAL A 33 -3.94 19.07 -11.14
C VAL A 33 -4.79 19.13 -9.87
N THR A 34 -5.82 18.29 -9.78
CA THR A 34 -6.58 18.08 -8.55
C THR A 34 -6.28 16.70 -7.99
N LEU A 35 -5.70 16.64 -6.79
CA LEU A 35 -5.49 15.40 -6.04
C LEU A 35 -6.64 15.20 -5.06
N ILE A 36 -7.39 14.11 -5.22
CA ILE A 36 -8.46 13.69 -4.31
C ILE A 36 -7.93 12.57 -3.43
N SER A 37 -8.04 12.70 -2.11
CA SER A 37 -7.64 11.67 -1.17
C SER A 37 -8.59 11.59 0.02
N LYS A 38 -9.02 10.37 0.38
CA LYS A 38 -9.81 10.14 1.61
C LYS A 38 -9.02 10.55 2.87
N ASN A 39 -7.69 10.48 2.80
CA ASN A 39 -6.78 10.82 3.88
C ASN A 39 -6.02 12.12 3.59
N SER A 40 -5.98 13.04 4.55
CA SER A 40 -5.20 14.28 4.51
C SER A 40 -3.68 14.05 4.62
N HIS A 41 -3.27 12.86 5.07
CA HIS A 41 -1.89 12.47 5.29
C HIS A 41 -1.48 11.28 4.41
N LEU A 42 -0.22 11.28 3.97
CA LEU A 42 0.42 10.07 3.45
C LEU A 42 0.66 9.13 4.62
N TYR A 43 0.07 7.93 4.53
CA TYR A 43 0.40 6.83 5.42
C TYR A 43 1.56 6.00 4.85
N TRP A 44 2.73 6.03 5.49
CA TRP A 44 3.88 5.20 5.15
C TRP A 44 3.68 3.74 5.61
N ASN A 45 2.73 3.07 4.96
CA ASN A 45 2.22 1.78 5.38
C ASN A 45 3.24 0.63 5.35
N ILE A 46 4.42 0.80 4.74
CA ILE A 46 5.54 -0.15 4.85
C ILE A 46 5.95 -0.31 6.32
N ALA A 47 5.89 0.77 7.12
CA ALA A 47 6.22 0.77 8.53
C ALA A 47 5.04 0.40 9.45
N SER A 48 3.86 0.08 8.89
CA SER A 48 2.65 -0.27 9.65
C SER A 48 2.85 -1.40 10.65
N ILE A 49 3.64 -2.41 10.27
CA ILE A 49 3.97 -3.57 11.12
C ILE A 49 4.74 -3.18 12.40
N ARG A 50 5.50 -2.08 12.37
CA ARG A 50 6.16 -1.52 13.56
C ARG A 50 5.30 -0.48 14.27
N ALA A 51 4.40 0.17 13.54
CA ALA A 51 3.48 1.15 14.12
C ALA A 51 2.54 0.55 15.16
N ILE A 52 2.17 -0.73 15.00
CA ILE A 52 1.38 -1.46 15.98
C ILE A 52 2.20 -1.98 17.18
N ILE A 53 3.50 -1.72 17.23
CA ILE A 53 4.36 -2.07 18.36
C ILE A 53 4.56 -0.80 19.20
N PRO A 54 4.01 -0.73 20.43
CA PRO A 54 4.04 0.50 21.21
C PRO A 54 5.45 1.06 21.41
N GLY A 55 5.63 2.34 21.10
CA GLY A 55 6.88 3.06 21.32
C GLY A 55 7.97 2.86 20.25
N VAL A 56 7.73 2.04 19.22
CA VAL A 56 8.75 1.77 18.18
C VAL A 56 8.75 2.80 17.06
N VAL A 57 7.57 3.29 16.65
CA VAL A 57 7.41 4.29 15.57
C VAL A 57 6.66 5.49 16.12
N LYS A 58 7.10 6.69 15.75
CA LYS A 58 6.34 7.91 16.01
C LYS A 58 5.31 8.12 14.90
N PHE A 59 4.07 8.43 15.29
CA PHE A 59 2.97 8.51 14.34
C PHE A 59 3.05 9.72 13.39
N ASP A 60 3.72 10.79 13.78
CA ASP A 60 4.00 11.97 12.95
C ASP A 60 5.04 11.67 11.85
N GLU A 61 6.00 10.77 12.10
CA GLU A 61 6.92 10.28 11.07
C GLU A 61 6.19 9.35 10.07
N LEU A 62 5.18 8.61 10.54
CA LEU A 62 4.42 7.60 9.79
C LEU A 62 3.29 8.19 8.93
N LEU A 63 2.60 9.20 9.45
CA LEU A 63 1.48 9.89 8.84
C LEU A 63 1.86 11.36 8.66
N GLN A 64 2.18 11.75 7.43
CA GLN A 64 2.67 13.11 7.12
C GLN A 64 1.67 13.87 6.26
N PRO A 65 1.39 15.16 6.55
CA PRO A 65 0.36 15.93 5.85
C PRO A 65 0.75 16.15 4.38
N ILE A 66 -0.20 15.95 3.46
CA ILE A 66 0.04 16.06 2.01
C ILE A 66 0.06 17.52 1.55
N GLU A 67 -0.86 18.34 2.07
CA GLU A 67 -1.11 19.70 1.60
C GLU A 67 0.14 20.60 1.52
N PRO A 68 1.04 20.64 2.53
CA PRO A 68 2.24 21.50 2.46
C PRO A 68 3.14 21.18 1.26
N GLY A 69 3.18 19.91 0.86
CA GLY A 69 3.92 19.44 -0.30
C GLY A 69 3.36 19.95 -1.63
N LEU A 70 2.06 20.23 -1.70
CA LEU A 70 1.42 20.73 -2.92
C LEU A 70 1.39 22.26 -3.00
N ALA A 71 1.42 22.95 -1.86
CA ALA A 71 1.44 24.41 -1.79
C ALA A 71 2.62 25.05 -2.56
N GLN A 72 3.73 24.32 -2.73
CA GLN A 72 4.92 24.79 -3.45
C GLN A 72 4.66 25.13 -4.94
N TYR A 73 3.60 24.59 -5.54
CA TYR A 73 3.34 24.76 -6.97
C TYR A 73 2.55 26.04 -7.30
N GLY A 74 2.20 26.84 -6.29
CA GLY A 74 1.49 28.10 -6.45
C GLY A 74 -0.03 27.95 -6.63
N PRO A 75 -0.79 29.02 -6.35
CA PRO A 75 -2.25 28.99 -6.36
C PRO A 75 -2.79 28.67 -7.76
N GLY A 76 -3.85 27.86 -7.81
CA GLY A 76 -4.55 27.48 -9.04
C GLY A 76 -3.91 26.35 -9.86
N ASN A 77 -2.66 25.98 -9.57
CA ASN A 77 -1.96 24.90 -10.29
C ASN A 77 -2.24 23.53 -9.68
N ALA A 78 -2.28 23.47 -8.35
CA ALA A 78 -2.59 22.27 -7.57
C ALA A 78 -3.79 22.54 -6.66
N GLU A 79 -4.73 21.60 -6.63
CA GLU A 79 -5.84 21.57 -5.68
C GLU A 79 -5.78 20.24 -4.92
N PHE A 80 -5.85 20.28 -3.60
CA PHE A 80 -5.95 19.08 -2.77
C PHE A 80 -7.35 19.01 -2.18
N VAL A 81 -8.06 17.92 -2.47
CA VAL A 81 -9.42 17.67 -1.96
C VAL A 81 -9.35 16.50 -0.99
N VAL A 82 -9.60 16.78 0.28
CA VAL A 82 -9.76 15.75 1.31
C VAL A 82 -11.20 15.23 1.25
N GLY A 83 -11.37 14.02 0.71
CA GLY A 83 -12.68 13.43 0.46
C GLY A 83 -12.60 12.07 -0.23
N SER A 84 -13.71 11.34 -0.20
CA SER A 84 -13.82 10.02 -0.83
C SER A 84 -14.44 10.15 -2.22
N ALA A 85 -13.79 9.60 -3.25
CA ALA A 85 -14.44 9.43 -4.54
C ALA A 85 -15.54 8.36 -4.42
N THR A 86 -16.77 8.73 -4.78
CA THR A 86 -17.97 7.88 -4.66
C THR A 86 -18.53 7.46 -6.01
N GLY A 87 -18.05 8.04 -7.11
CA GLY A 87 -18.45 7.68 -8.46
C GLY A 87 -17.58 8.33 -9.52
N VAL A 88 -17.52 7.72 -10.71
CA VAL A 88 -16.91 8.30 -11.91
C VAL A 88 -17.91 8.20 -13.06
N ASP A 89 -18.21 9.33 -13.69
CA ASP A 89 -18.95 9.38 -14.94
C ASP A 89 -17.97 9.67 -16.08
N ALA A 90 -17.63 8.63 -16.84
CA ALA A 90 -16.68 8.73 -17.95
C ALA A 90 -17.24 9.49 -19.17
N THR A 91 -18.57 9.51 -19.33
CA THR A 91 -19.24 10.21 -20.42
C THR A 91 -19.30 11.71 -20.14
N ALA A 92 -19.72 12.10 -18.93
CA ALA A 92 -19.72 13.48 -18.48
C ALA A 92 -18.33 14.00 -18.08
N LYS A 93 -17.34 13.10 -17.94
CA LYS A 93 -15.98 13.36 -17.45
C LYS A 93 -15.97 14.06 -16.09
N THR A 94 -16.63 13.46 -15.12
CA THR A 94 -16.72 13.97 -13.75
C THR A 94 -16.45 12.89 -12.71
N VAL A 95 -15.88 13.30 -11.57
CA VAL A 95 -15.71 12.46 -10.37
C VAL A 95 -16.62 13.01 -9.27
N LYS A 96 -17.45 12.15 -8.69
CA LYS A 96 -18.25 12.45 -7.49
C LYS A 96 -17.37 12.30 -6.27
N VAL A 97 -17.30 13.34 -5.43
CA VAL A 97 -16.47 13.35 -4.23
C VAL A 97 -17.32 13.75 -3.03
N ALA A 98 -17.37 12.88 -2.02
CA ALA A 98 -17.93 13.19 -0.71
C ALA A 98 -16.85 13.81 0.16
N THR A 99 -17.07 15.04 0.63
CA THR A 99 -16.17 15.78 1.52
C THR A 99 -16.87 16.10 2.85
N ALA A 100 -16.12 16.55 3.84
CA ALA A 100 -16.70 17.03 5.10
C ALA A 100 -17.63 18.25 4.91
N GLU A 101 -17.46 19.00 3.82
CA GLU A 101 -18.23 20.20 3.48
C GLU A 101 -19.46 19.89 2.60
N GLY A 102 -19.59 18.63 2.15
CA GLY A 102 -20.65 18.17 1.27
C GLY A 102 -20.13 17.49 0.00
N ASP A 103 -21.06 16.97 -0.78
CA ASP A 103 -20.76 16.31 -2.05
C ASP A 103 -20.47 17.34 -3.14
N ARG A 104 -19.47 17.07 -3.98
CA ARG A 104 -19.17 17.87 -5.17
C ARG A 104 -18.77 17.01 -6.35
N ASP A 105 -19.13 17.48 -7.55
CA ASP A 105 -18.62 16.95 -8.81
C ASP A 105 -17.33 17.68 -9.20
N VAL A 106 -16.29 16.92 -9.54
CA VAL A 106 -15.00 17.43 -10.02
C VAL A 106 -14.86 17.05 -11.50
N PRO A 107 -14.94 18.01 -12.43
CA PRO A 107 -14.72 17.74 -13.85
C PRO A 107 -13.27 17.40 -14.12
N TYR A 108 -13.00 16.70 -15.23
CA TYR A 108 -11.64 16.38 -15.67
C TYR A 108 -11.52 16.31 -17.20
N ASP A 109 -10.32 16.57 -17.71
CA ASP A 109 -9.94 16.20 -19.09
C ASP A 109 -9.22 14.85 -19.12
N TYR A 110 -8.45 14.58 -18.06
CA TYR A 110 -7.68 13.35 -17.84
C TYR A 110 -7.87 12.86 -16.41
N LEU A 111 -8.09 11.56 -16.23
CA LEU A 111 -8.31 10.94 -14.93
C LEU A 111 -7.25 9.89 -14.62
N VAL A 112 -6.76 9.88 -13.39
CA VAL A 112 -5.84 8.87 -12.87
C VAL A 112 -6.41 8.25 -11.61
N ILE A 113 -6.56 6.93 -11.60
CA ILE A 113 -7.07 6.15 -10.47
C ILE A 113 -5.90 5.43 -9.81
N ALA A 114 -5.51 5.90 -8.63
CA ALA A 114 -4.41 5.40 -7.81
C ALA A 114 -4.89 5.06 -6.38
N THR A 115 -6.10 4.53 -6.26
CA THR A 115 -6.81 4.30 -4.98
C THR A 115 -6.28 3.13 -4.17
N GLY A 116 -5.36 2.35 -4.73
CA GLY A 116 -4.73 1.21 -4.06
C GLY A 116 -5.71 0.09 -3.73
N ALA A 117 -5.44 -0.60 -2.63
CA ALA A 117 -6.21 -1.73 -2.15
C ALA A 117 -6.28 -1.71 -0.62
N GLY A 118 -7.40 -2.21 -0.08
CA GLY A 118 -7.56 -2.57 1.32
C GLY A 118 -7.08 -4.00 1.61
N CYS A 119 -7.39 -4.47 2.81
CA CYS A 119 -7.18 -5.85 3.26
C CYS A 119 -8.53 -6.53 3.52
N SER A 120 -8.57 -7.86 3.50
CA SER A 120 -9.81 -8.63 3.73
C SER A 120 -10.34 -8.48 5.15
N ASP A 121 -9.44 -8.19 6.09
CA ASP A 121 -9.77 -7.78 7.44
C ASP A 121 -9.53 -6.28 7.57
N GLU A 122 -10.61 -5.50 7.51
CA GLU A 122 -10.59 -4.03 7.59
C GLU A 122 -10.13 -3.52 8.97
N SER A 123 -10.10 -4.38 10.00
CA SER A 123 -9.58 -4.01 11.32
C SER A 123 -8.05 -3.94 11.36
N MET A 124 -7.37 -4.41 10.30
CA MET A 124 -5.92 -4.44 10.22
C MET A 124 -5.33 -3.15 9.63
N PRO A 125 -4.39 -2.48 10.31
CA PRO A 125 -3.87 -1.18 9.87
C PRO A 125 -2.78 -1.28 8.78
N TRP A 126 -2.80 -2.28 7.90
CA TRP A 126 -1.71 -2.52 6.91
C TRP A 126 -1.78 -1.62 5.68
N LYS A 127 -2.95 -1.05 5.41
CA LYS A 127 -3.25 -0.21 4.25
C LYS A 127 -3.90 1.09 4.70
N ALA A 128 -3.82 2.09 3.83
CA ALA A 128 -4.44 3.39 4.06
C ALA A 128 -5.93 3.34 3.72
N ASP A 129 -6.71 2.65 4.55
CA ASP A 129 -8.16 2.58 4.41
C ASP A 129 -8.83 3.39 5.52
N GLY A 130 -9.26 4.61 5.17
CA GLY A 130 -9.83 5.55 6.14
C GLY A 130 -9.26 6.96 6.06
N THR A 131 -9.80 7.80 6.92
CA THR A 131 -9.32 9.13 7.28
C THR A 131 -8.04 9.04 8.12
N TYR A 132 -7.39 10.18 8.37
CA TYR A 132 -6.22 10.25 9.25
C TYR A 132 -6.55 9.75 10.66
N GLU A 133 -7.67 10.19 11.20
CA GLU A 133 -8.13 9.88 12.55
C GLU A 133 -8.46 8.39 12.71
N GLU A 134 -9.16 7.80 11.73
CA GLU A 134 -9.51 6.37 11.72
C GLU A 134 -8.26 5.48 11.69
N ILE A 135 -7.28 5.81 10.86
CA ILE A 135 -6.03 5.05 10.78
C ILE A 135 -5.23 5.18 12.07
N LEU A 136 -5.11 6.40 12.61
CA LEU A 136 -4.39 6.64 13.86
C LEU A 136 -5.02 5.88 15.03
N ASP A 137 -6.36 5.89 15.12
CA ASP A 137 -7.11 5.15 16.12
C ASP A 137 -6.95 3.63 15.96
N SER A 138 -7.02 3.12 14.72
CA SER A 138 -6.79 1.70 14.40
C SER A 138 -5.40 1.23 14.85
N ILE A 139 -4.35 1.99 14.54
CA ILE A 139 -2.98 1.69 14.96
C ILE A 139 -2.86 1.66 16.48
N LYS A 140 -3.39 2.68 17.18
CA LYS A 140 -3.35 2.76 18.65
C LYS A 140 -4.08 1.60 19.31
N LYS A 141 -5.30 1.29 18.86
CA LYS A 141 -6.08 0.15 19.36
C LYS A 141 -5.35 -1.17 19.15
N MET A 142 -4.72 -1.35 17.99
CA MET A 142 -3.92 -2.54 17.71
C MET A 142 -2.67 -2.60 18.61
N GLY A 143 -2.02 -1.46 18.87
CA GLY A 143 -0.89 -1.35 19.79
C GLY A 143 -1.22 -1.83 21.22
N GLU A 144 -2.38 -1.45 21.75
CA GLU A 144 -2.82 -1.93 23.08
C GLU A 144 -3.10 -3.44 23.08
N LYS A 145 -3.68 -3.98 22.00
CA LYS A 145 -3.87 -5.44 21.85
C LYS A 145 -2.54 -6.18 21.81
N VAL A 146 -1.57 -5.69 21.03
CA VAL A 146 -0.21 -6.26 20.94
C VAL A 146 0.48 -6.24 22.30
N LYS A 147 0.34 -5.13 23.05
CA LYS A 147 0.89 -4.99 24.40
C LYS A 147 0.32 -6.03 25.35
N ALA A 148 -0.99 -6.25 25.34
CA ALA A 148 -1.69 -7.16 26.25
C ALA A 148 -1.50 -8.65 25.92
N ALA A 149 -1.40 -9.00 24.63
CA ALA A 149 -1.34 -10.39 24.18
C ALA A 149 -0.06 -11.13 24.62
N LYS A 150 -0.17 -12.38 25.05
CA LYS A 150 0.98 -13.27 25.31
C LYS A 150 1.17 -14.26 24.17
N HIS A 151 0.08 -14.70 23.56
CA HIS A 151 0.06 -15.54 22.38
C HIS A 151 -0.50 -14.76 21.19
N ILE A 152 0.29 -14.64 20.11
CA ILE A 152 -0.08 -13.92 18.89
C ILE A 152 0.00 -14.88 17.71
N THR A 153 -1.06 -14.96 16.91
CA THR A 153 -1.08 -15.73 15.66
C THR A 153 -1.23 -14.80 14.47
N ILE A 154 -0.29 -14.94 13.54
CA ILE A 154 -0.22 -14.19 12.29
C ILE A 154 -0.60 -15.13 11.15
N VAL A 155 -1.54 -14.73 10.31
CA VAL A 155 -2.00 -15.52 9.17
C VAL A 155 -1.55 -14.89 7.87
N GLY A 156 -0.63 -15.57 7.17
CA GLY A 156 -0.13 -15.17 5.86
C GLY A 156 1.39 -15.24 5.78
N GLY A 157 1.93 -16.28 5.16
CA GLY A 157 3.38 -16.47 4.96
C GLY A 157 4.04 -15.56 3.91
N GLY A 158 3.43 -14.42 3.58
CA GLY A 158 4.01 -13.40 2.69
C GLY A 158 5.00 -12.48 3.40
N SER A 159 5.51 -11.46 2.70
CA SER A 159 6.50 -10.53 3.26
C SER A 159 5.98 -9.82 4.51
N THR A 160 4.76 -9.30 4.48
CA THR A 160 4.14 -8.64 5.63
C THR A 160 4.09 -9.53 6.86
N GLY A 161 3.61 -10.78 6.73
CA GLY A 161 3.52 -11.71 7.86
C GLY A 161 4.89 -12.16 8.37
N CYS A 162 5.86 -12.37 7.48
CA CYS A 162 7.24 -12.69 7.87
C CYS A 162 7.88 -11.55 8.66
N GLU A 163 7.82 -10.32 8.14
CA GLU A 163 8.40 -9.16 8.82
C GLU A 163 7.68 -8.87 10.13
N LEU A 164 6.33 -8.88 10.15
CA LEU A 164 5.55 -8.68 11.37
C LEU A 164 5.90 -9.70 12.47
N SER A 165 6.01 -10.98 12.11
CA SER A 165 6.41 -12.03 13.05
C SER A 165 7.79 -11.77 13.65
N ALA A 166 8.72 -11.31 12.81
CA ALA A 166 10.07 -10.99 13.23
C ALA A 166 10.11 -9.77 14.15
N GLU A 167 9.41 -8.69 13.80
CA GLU A 167 9.36 -7.46 14.61
C GLU A 167 8.76 -7.72 16.00
N LEU A 168 7.69 -8.52 16.08
CA LEU A 168 7.08 -8.89 17.36
C LEU A 168 8.00 -9.73 18.22
N ARG A 169 8.68 -10.74 17.65
CA ARG A 169 9.66 -11.57 18.39
C ARG A 169 10.93 -10.83 18.75
N TYR A 170 11.33 -9.85 17.93
CA TYR A 170 12.46 -8.99 18.22
C TYR A 170 12.21 -8.12 19.45
N GLU A 171 11.04 -7.48 19.51
CA GLU A 171 10.68 -6.59 20.61
C GLU A 171 10.27 -7.35 21.88
N PHE A 172 9.49 -8.43 21.74
CA PHE A 172 8.89 -9.17 22.85
C PHE A 172 9.37 -10.61 22.91
N LYS A 173 10.50 -10.82 23.60
CA LYS A 173 11.16 -12.14 23.72
C LYS A 173 10.35 -13.15 24.54
N ASP A 174 9.42 -12.68 25.36
CA ASP A 174 8.56 -13.46 26.25
C ASP A 174 7.22 -13.89 25.61
N LYS A 175 6.82 -13.30 24.48
CA LYS A 175 5.55 -13.60 23.79
C LYS A 175 5.66 -14.77 22.81
N THR A 176 4.71 -15.68 22.79
CA THR A 176 4.61 -16.69 21.73
C THR A 176 4.08 -16.04 20.46
N VAL A 177 4.79 -16.22 19.34
CA VAL A 177 4.39 -15.72 18.02
C VAL A 177 4.36 -16.88 17.04
N VAL A 178 3.17 -17.17 16.51
CA VAL A 178 2.92 -18.24 15.55
C VAL A 178 2.64 -17.63 14.17
N LEU A 179 3.41 -18.02 13.16
CA LEU A 179 3.19 -17.66 11.76
C LEU A 179 2.58 -18.84 11.01
N LEU A 180 1.35 -18.66 10.52
CA LEU A 180 0.65 -19.64 9.69
C LEU A 180 0.81 -19.30 8.20
N SER A 181 1.18 -20.31 7.41
CA SER A 181 1.23 -20.24 5.96
C SER A 181 0.43 -21.37 5.32
N GLY A 182 -0.45 -21.02 4.38
CA GLY A 182 -1.19 -21.99 3.57
C GLY A 182 -0.33 -22.71 2.53
N THR A 183 0.90 -22.26 2.29
CA THR A 183 1.84 -22.84 1.31
C THR A 183 2.95 -23.63 2.00
N PRO A 184 3.64 -24.56 1.29
CA PRO A 184 4.76 -25.33 1.83
C PRO A 184 6.00 -24.48 2.18
N GLU A 185 6.12 -23.30 1.59
CA GLU A 185 7.22 -22.35 1.79
C GLU A 185 6.66 -20.97 2.17
N LEU A 186 7.38 -20.24 3.03
CA LEU A 186 7.18 -18.81 3.20
C LEU A 186 7.65 -18.07 1.94
N ILE A 187 7.09 -16.89 1.66
CA ILE A 187 7.38 -16.12 0.45
C ILE A 187 7.34 -17.04 -0.80
N SER A 188 6.24 -17.79 -0.92
CA SER A 188 6.12 -18.92 -1.84
C SER A 188 6.61 -18.60 -3.26
N GLY A 189 7.50 -19.43 -3.80
CA GLY A 189 8.07 -19.26 -5.13
C GLY A 189 9.28 -18.32 -5.22
N ASP A 190 9.75 -17.78 -4.09
CA ASP A 190 10.90 -16.87 -4.06
C ASP A 190 12.18 -17.54 -3.53
N ALA A 191 13.31 -17.27 -4.19
CA ALA A 191 14.61 -17.81 -3.79
C ALA A 191 15.09 -17.33 -2.40
N ALA A 192 14.54 -16.23 -1.86
CA ALA A 192 14.86 -15.75 -0.51
C ALA A 192 14.13 -16.50 0.61
N ALA A 193 13.14 -17.35 0.29
CA ALA A 193 12.27 -18.02 1.26
C ALA A 193 13.05 -18.71 2.41
N LYS A 194 14.01 -19.57 2.07
CA LYS A 194 14.81 -20.32 3.07
C LYS A 194 15.65 -19.42 3.97
N ALA A 195 16.20 -18.34 3.41
CA ALA A 195 17.01 -17.39 4.16
C ALA A 195 16.14 -16.62 5.18
N ILE A 196 14.95 -16.18 4.76
CA ILE A 196 13.99 -15.51 5.63
C ILE A 196 13.48 -16.45 6.73
N GLU A 197 13.07 -17.67 6.38
CA GLU A 197 12.62 -18.68 7.35
C GLU A 197 13.69 -18.96 8.43
N LYS A 198 14.97 -19.07 8.02
CA LYS A 198 16.09 -19.25 8.94
C LYS A 198 16.24 -18.09 9.94
N GLU A 199 15.99 -16.85 9.51
CA GLU A 199 16.04 -15.69 10.41
C GLU A 199 14.86 -15.68 11.39
N LEU A 200 13.65 -16.04 10.93
CA LEU A 200 12.47 -16.15 11.79
C LEU A 200 12.63 -17.24 12.87
N VAL A 201 13.15 -18.41 12.50
CA VAL A 201 13.43 -19.49 13.45
C VAL A 201 14.46 -19.05 14.50
N LYS A 202 15.51 -18.32 14.10
CA LYS A 202 16.49 -17.77 15.06
C LYS A 202 15.88 -16.80 16.07
N LEU A 203 14.83 -16.07 15.69
CA LEU A 203 14.08 -15.17 16.59
C LEU A 203 13.06 -15.91 17.47
N GLY A 204 12.87 -17.22 17.25
CA GLY A 204 11.89 -18.03 17.98
C GLY A 204 10.46 -17.85 17.51
N VAL A 205 10.26 -17.50 16.23
CA VAL A 205 8.93 -17.57 15.60
C VAL A 205 8.56 -19.04 15.41
N GLU A 206 7.36 -19.44 15.85
CA GLU A 206 6.80 -20.76 15.55
C GLU A 206 6.16 -20.73 14.16
N ILE A 207 6.67 -21.53 13.23
CA ILE A 207 6.22 -21.49 11.83
C ILE A 207 5.43 -22.76 11.52
N ARG A 208 4.18 -22.62 11.07
CA ARG A 208 3.36 -23.73 10.58
C ARG A 208 3.02 -23.51 9.11
N LYS A 209 3.53 -24.39 8.25
CA LYS A 209 3.40 -24.33 6.78
C LYS A 209 2.40 -25.36 6.30
N SER A 210 1.89 -25.19 5.08
CA SER A 210 0.84 -26.05 4.49
C SER A 210 -0.44 -26.15 5.34
N VAL A 211 -0.75 -25.12 6.13
CA VAL A 211 -1.95 -25.07 6.97
C VAL A 211 -2.63 -23.72 6.76
N ARG A 212 -3.85 -23.76 6.21
CA ARG A 212 -4.65 -22.57 5.94
C ARG A 212 -5.57 -22.29 7.12
N ALA A 213 -5.67 -21.03 7.55
CA ALA A 213 -6.77 -20.58 8.39
C ALA A 213 -8.03 -20.45 7.52
N GLU A 214 -9.09 -21.17 7.89
CA GLU A 214 -10.36 -21.21 7.16
C GLU A 214 -11.36 -20.20 7.69
N SER A 215 -11.39 -20.00 9.01
CA SER A 215 -12.24 -19.03 9.67
C SER A 215 -11.66 -18.58 11.01
N THR A 216 -12.14 -17.43 11.48
CA THR A 216 -11.79 -16.86 12.77
C THR A 216 -13.04 -16.45 13.52
N THR A 217 -13.10 -16.74 14.82
CA THR A 217 -14.22 -16.35 15.69
C THR A 217 -13.67 -15.67 16.94
N VAL A 218 -14.20 -14.49 17.29
CA VAL A 218 -13.88 -13.86 18.58
C VAL A 218 -14.71 -14.53 19.67
N LEU A 219 -14.02 -15.02 20.71
CA LEU A 219 -14.61 -15.70 21.85
C LEU A 219 -15.12 -14.70 22.90
N PRO A 220 -16.03 -15.11 23.81
CA PRO A 220 -16.57 -14.22 24.86
C PRO A 220 -15.51 -13.61 25.79
N ASP A 221 -14.36 -14.27 25.95
CA ASP A 221 -13.23 -13.80 26.75
C ASP A 221 -12.28 -12.85 25.98
N GLY A 222 -12.61 -12.52 24.73
CA GLY A 222 -11.85 -11.63 23.86
C GLY A 222 -10.73 -12.28 23.06
N ARG A 223 -10.44 -13.57 23.28
CA ARG A 223 -9.47 -14.33 22.47
C ARG A 223 -10.05 -14.67 21.09
N THR A 224 -9.20 -15.06 20.15
CA THR A 224 -9.61 -15.50 18.83
C THR A 224 -9.41 -17.00 18.67
N GLU A 225 -10.47 -17.71 18.28
CA GLU A 225 -10.41 -19.06 17.76
C GLU A 225 -10.09 -19.01 16.25
N VAL A 226 -9.06 -19.74 15.82
CA VAL A 226 -8.66 -19.88 14.42
C VAL A 226 -8.85 -21.34 14.01
N LYS A 227 -9.80 -21.60 13.11
CA LYS A 227 -10.03 -22.93 12.55
C LYS A 227 -9.09 -23.16 11.38
N LEU A 228 -8.38 -24.27 11.42
CA LEU A 228 -7.35 -24.64 10.44
C LEU A 228 -7.88 -25.71 9.49
N GLY A 229 -7.44 -25.69 8.23
CA GLY A 229 -7.92 -26.62 7.19
C GLY A 229 -7.48 -28.07 7.36
N ASN A 230 -6.67 -28.37 8.39
CA ASN A 230 -6.34 -29.73 8.83
C ASN A 230 -7.29 -30.23 9.94
N GLY A 231 -8.32 -29.45 10.30
CA GLY A 231 -9.26 -29.76 11.38
C GLY A 231 -8.82 -29.32 12.77
N GLU A 232 -7.57 -28.85 12.94
CA GLU A 232 -7.09 -28.30 14.21
C GLU A 232 -7.74 -26.93 14.49
N THR A 233 -7.88 -26.61 15.77
CA THR A 233 -8.31 -25.29 16.22
C THR A 233 -7.24 -24.70 17.13
N LEU A 234 -6.84 -23.46 16.83
CA LEU A 234 -5.87 -22.71 17.61
C LEU A 234 -6.58 -21.55 18.32
N ILE A 235 -6.32 -21.37 19.61
CA ILE A 235 -6.82 -20.22 20.38
C ILE A 235 -5.65 -19.28 20.65
N THR A 236 -5.82 -18.00 20.33
CA THR A 236 -4.79 -16.97 20.47
C THR A 236 -5.34 -15.73 21.18
N ASP A 237 -4.50 -15.01 21.92
CA ASP A 237 -4.90 -13.74 22.53
C ASP A 237 -5.10 -12.66 21.46
N LEU A 238 -4.30 -12.73 20.40
CA LEU A 238 -4.41 -11.81 19.27
C LEU A 238 -4.22 -12.55 17.95
N TYR A 239 -5.14 -12.29 17.03
CA TYR A 239 -5.06 -12.68 15.63
C TYR A 239 -4.65 -11.48 14.78
N LEU A 240 -3.71 -11.67 13.84
CA LEU A 240 -3.25 -10.66 12.89
C LEU A 240 -3.25 -11.24 11.48
N GLY A 241 -4.30 -10.95 10.69
CA GLY A 241 -4.40 -11.37 9.31
C GLY A 241 -3.57 -10.50 8.38
N THR A 242 -2.69 -11.08 7.56
CA THR A 242 -1.85 -10.36 6.58
C THR A 242 -2.11 -10.84 5.14
N THR A 243 -3.35 -11.23 4.84
CA THR A 243 -3.78 -11.78 3.54
C THR A 243 -4.91 -10.94 2.92
N GLY A 244 -5.28 -11.29 1.68
CA GLY A 244 -6.50 -10.80 1.04
C GLY A 244 -6.45 -9.32 0.65
N LEU A 245 -5.71 -8.97 -0.41
CA LEU A 245 -5.81 -7.64 -1.00
C LEU A 245 -7.16 -7.49 -1.71
N THR A 246 -7.89 -6.41 -1.41
CA THR A 246 -9.14 -6.03 -2.08
C THR A 246 -8.95 -4.69 -2.77
N PRO A 247 -9.04 -4.59 -4.11
CA PRO A 247 -8.83 -3.32 -4.81
C PRO A 247 -9.90 -2.28 -4.45
N ASN A 248 -9.50 -1.03 -4.25
CA ASN A 248 -10.40 0.08 -3.92
C ASN A 248 -11.04 0.64 -5.20
N SER A 249 -11.91 -0.15 -5.81
CA SER A 249 -12.48 0.10 -7.15
C SER A 249 -14.01 0.04 -7.19
N SER A 250 -14.67 -0.21 -6.06
CA SER A 250 -16.13 -0.45 -5.97
C SER A 250 -16.99 0.73 -6.44
N PHE A 251 -16.47 1.95 -6.39
CA PHE A 251 -17.13 3.17 -6.83
C PHE A 251 -17.05 3.40 -8.36
N LEU A 252 -16.31 2.56 -9.08
CA LEU A 252 -16.08 2.73 -10.52
C LEU A 252 -17.17 2.02 -11.35
N PRO A 253 -17.37 2.47 -12.61
CA PRO A 253 -18.17 1.74 -13.57
C PRO A 253 -17.76 0.28 -13.71
N LYS A 254 -18.74 -0.64 -13.83
CA LYS A 254 -18.47 -2.09 -13.87
C LYS A 254 -17.63 -2.51 -15.07
N ASP A 255 -17.75 -1.80 -16.19
CA ASP A 255 -16.97 -2.01 -17.41
C ASP A 255 -15.50 -1.58 -17.29
N PHE A 256 -15.11 -0.86 -16.23
CA PHE A 256 -13.71 -0.60 -15.91
C PHE A 256 -13.03 -1.82 -15.27
N LEU A 257 -13.81 -2.78 -14.77
CA LEU A 257 -13.33 -3.80 -13.84
C LEU A 257 -13.28 -5.18 -14.47
N GLN A 258 -12.24 -5.92 -14.12
CA GLN A 258 -12.16 -7.37 -14.32
C GLN A 258 -13.11 -8.10 -13.34
N PRO A 259 -13.41 -9.40 -13.56
CA PRO A 259 -14.27 -10.17 -12.64
C PRO A 259 -13.79 -10.16 -11.17
N ASN A 260 -12.47 -10.10 -10.97
CA ASN A 260 -11.83 -10.02 -9.66
C ASN A 260 -11.73 -8.59 -9.08
N LYS A 261 -12.48 -7.63 -9.64
CA LYS A 261 -12.60 -6.23 -9.20
C LYS A 261 -11.38 -5.34 -9.42
N PHE A 262 -10.25 -5.87 -9.89
CA PHE A 262 -9.14 -5.02 -10.31
C PHE A 262 -9.52 -4.25 -11.58
N ILE A 263 -8.98 -3.04 -11.74
CA ILE A 263 -9.24 -2.25 -12.95
C ILE A 263 -8.54 -2.93 -14.14
N ASP A 264 -9.23 -3.04 -15.28
CA ASP A 264 -8.69 -3.60 -16.52
C ASP A 264 -7.90 -2.54 -17.28
N VAL A 265 -6.58 -2.72 -17.34
CA VAL A 265 -5.67 -1.80 -18.02
C VAL A 265 -4.86 -2.48 -19.12
N ASP A 266 -4.46 -1.66 -20.10
CA ASP A 266 -3.48 -2.03 -21.12
C ASP A 266 -2.03 -1.86 -20.64
N GLU A 267 -1.07 -2.14 -21.52
CA GLU A 267 0.37 -2.00 -21.27
C GLU A 267 0.84 -0.53 -21.13
N HIS A 268 -0.04 0.43 -21.44
CA HIS A 268 0.14 1.87 -21.20
C HIS A 268 -0.49 2.31 -19.88
N PHE A 269 -1.09 1.36 -19.13
CA PHE A 269 -1.87 1.56 -17.90
C PHE A 269 -3.16 2.38 -18.13
N ARG A 270 -3.66 2.42 -19.37
CA ARG A 270 -4.96 3.00 -19.69
C ARG A 270 -6.07 2.03 -19.34
N VAL A 271 -7.18 2.54 -18.80
CA VAL A 271 -8.41 1.75 -18.64
C VAL A 271 -8.94 1.41 -20.03
N ARG A 272 -9.13 0.12 -20.33
CA ARG A 272 -9.42 -0.34 -21.71
C ARG A 272 -10.72 0.20 -22.28
N THR A 273 -11.70 0.43 -21.42
CA THR A 273 -13.06 0.85 -21.75
C THR A 273 -13.27 2.35 -21.65
N ALA A 274 -12.22 3.14 -21.37
CA ALA A 274 -12.33 4.58 -21.21
C ALA A 274 -11.22 5.36 -21.93
N GLU A 275 -11.60 6.54 -22.43
CA GLU A 275 -10.65 7.49 -23.01
C GLU A 275 -10.10 8.42 -21.92
N ASN A 276 -8.79 8.71 -21.99
CA ASN A 276 -8.10 9.60 -21.06
C ASN A 276 -8.23 9.20 -19.58
N VAL A 277 -8.38 7.90 -19.29
CA VAL A 277 -8.36 7.35 -17.92
C VAL A 277 -7.21 6.35 -17.79
N TRP A 278 -6.40 6.53 -16.75
CA TRP A 278 -5.34 5.61 -16.36
C TRP A 278 -5.58 5.07 -14.96
N ALA A 279 -5.08 3.87 -14.66
CA ALA A 279 -5.09 3.32 -13.32
C ALA A 279 -3.76 2.61 -13.01
N LEU A 280 -3.25 2.75 -11.79
CA LEU A 280 -1.94 2.23 -11.38
C LEU A 280 -1.85 1.98 -9.86
N GLY A 281 -0.78 1.30 -9.43
CA GLY A 281 -0.61 0.83 -8.06
C GLY A 281 -1.45 -0.41 -7.76
N ASP A 282 -1.80 -0.62 -6.49
CA ASP A 282 -2.45 -1.87 -6.05
C ASP A 282 -3.91 -2.04 -6.52
N VAL A 283 -4.51 -1.03 -7.16
CA VAL A 283 -5.88 -1.12 -7.71
C VAL A 283 -5.91 -1.87 -9.06
N VAL A 284 -4.74 -2.10 -9.68
CA VAL A 284 -4.58 -2.94 -10.87
C VAL A 284 -3.91 -4.26 -10.51
N SER A 285 -4.05 -5.28 -11.36
CA SER A 285 -3.48 -6.62 -11.15
C SER A 285 -2.17 -6.87 -11.91
N ARG A 286 -1.58 -5.84 -12.52
CA ARG A 286 -0.41 -5.96 -13.40
C ARG A 286 0.65 -4.89 -13.15
N PRO A 287 1.88 -5.27 -12.75
CA PRO A 287 2.24 -6.50 -12.02
C PRO A 287 1.48 -6.65 -10.69
N ASN A 288 1.80 -7.70 -9.93
CA ASN A 288 1.30 -7.85 -8.56
C ASN A 288 1.66 -6.63 -7.69
N ALA A 289 0.85 -6.38 -6.66
CA ALA A 289 1.08 -5.31 -5.70
C ALA A 289 2.48 -5.38 -5.07
N ALA A 290 3.31 -4.37 -5.32
CA ALA A 290 4.59 -4.20 -4.66
C ALA A 290 5.05 -2.74 -4.72
N TYR A 291 5.61 -2.25 -3.61
CA TYR A 291 6.13 -0.89 -3.48
C TYR A 291 7.12 -0.52 -4.60
N LEU A 292 7.98 -1.46 -5.02
CA LEU A 292 8.98 -1.25 -6.06
C LEU A 292 8.41 -0.95 -7.45
N HIS A 293 7.13 -1.25 -7.69
CA HIS A 293 6.46 -0.95 -8.95
C HIS A 293 5.88 0.47 -8.99
N THR A 294 5.65 1.10 -7.84
CA THR A 294 4.93 2.38 -7.75
C THR A 294 5.63 3.51 -8.51
N ASP A 295 6.95 3.65 -8.35
CA ASP A 295 7.71 4.71 -9.01
C ASP A 295 7.82 4.54 -10.54
N PRO A 296 8.24 3.37 -11.09
CA PRO A 296 8.25 3.15 -12.54
C PRO A 296 6.86 3.32 -13.18
N GLN A 297 5.80 2.84 -12.52
CA GLN A 297 4.44 3.02 -13.01
C GLN A 297 4.06 4.50 -13.06
N SER A 298 4.31 5.24 -11.98
CA SER A 298 4.01 6.68 -11.92
C SER A 298 4.79 7.47 -12.97
N ALA A 299 6.07 7.14 -13.16
CA ALA A 299 6.90 7.76 -14.19
C ALA A 299 6.38 7.49 -15.61
N GLY A 300 5.97 6.26 -15.90
CA GLY A 300 5.44 5.88 -17.21
C GLY A 300 4.07 6.50 -17.49
N VAL A 301 3.16 6.42 -16.53
CA VAL A 301 1.81 6.99 -16.66
C VAL A 301 1.85 8.51 -16.78
N ALA A 302 2.68 9.22 -16.00
CA ALA A 302 2.84 10.67 -16.15
C ALA A 302 3.30 11.07 -17.56
N LYS A 303 4.27 10.33 -18.13
CA LYS A 303 4.71 10.54 -19.52
C LYS A 303 3.62 10.26 -20.55
N ASN A 304 2.79 9.25 -20.30
CA ASN A 304 1.67 8.92 -21.20
C ASN A 304 0.55 9.97 -21.14
N ILE A 305 0.31 10.58 -19.97
CA ILE A 305 -0.60 11.72 -19.82
C ILE A 305 -0.03 12.94 -20.57
N GLU A 306 1.26 13.27 -20.38
CA GLU A 306 1.95 14.32 -21.15
C GLU A 306 1.84 14.08 -22.67
N ALA A 307 2.04 12.84 -23.12
CA ALA A 307 1.89 12.47 -24.53
C ALA A 307 0.45 12.63 -25.01
N ALA A 308 -0.54 12.18 -24.23
CA ALA A 308 -1.95 12.32 -24.58
C ALA A 308 -2.39 13.78 -24.71
N ILE A 309 -1.97 14.65 -23.78
CA ILE A 309 -2.21 16.10 -23.84
C ILE A 309 -1.61 16.70 -25.11
N ALA A 310 -0.38 16.30 -25.44
CA ALA A 310 0.31 16.76 -26.64
C ALA A 310 -0.10 16.00 -27.92
N LYS A 311 -1.12 15.13 -27.88
CA LYS A 311 -1.58 14.29 -28.99
C LYS A 311 -0.46 13.45 -29.65
N ARG A 312 0.48 12.98 -28.83
CA ARG A 312 1.59 12.10 -29.23
C ARG A 312 1.31 10.64 -28.88
N PRO A 313 1.95 9.68 -29.57
CA PRO A 313 1.85 8.27 -29.21
C PRO A 313 2.30 8.00 -27.77
N GLN A 314 1.55 7.16 -27.07
CA GLN A 314 1.88 6.69 -25.72
C GLN A 314 2.89 5.54 -25.79
N GLN A 315 3.58 5.29 -24.67
CA GLN A 315 4.62 4.27 -24.56
C GLN A 315 4.27 3.22 -23.52
N ILE A 316 4.70 1.99 -23.77
CA ILE A 316 4.58 0.89 -22.82
C ILE A 316 5.24 1.28 -21.49
N VAL A 317 4.50 1.13 -20.39
CA VAL A 317 5.01 1.39 -19.04
C VAL A 317 5.86 0.19 -18.62
N LYS A 318 7.17 0.41 -18.51
CA LYS A 318 8.12 -0.64 -18.12
C LYS A 318 8.16 -0.79 -16.59
N SER A 319 8.18 -2.04 -16.14
CA SER A 319 8.50 -2.37 -14.75
C SER A 319 10.01 -2.37 -14.49
N MET A 320 10.40 -2.48 -13.22
CA MET A 320 11.81 -2.71 -12.85
C MET A 320 12.38 -3.91 -13.61
N PRO A 321 13.62 -3.82 -14.13
CA PRO A 321 14.23 -4.90 -14.91
C PRO A 321 14.62 -6.11 -14.06
N PHE A 322 14.47 -6.03 -12.73
CA PHE A 322 14.70 -7.11 -11.78
C PHE A 322 13.61 -7.15 -10.72
N SER A 323 13.35 -8.33 -10.17
CA SER A 323 12.54 -8.52 -8.97
C SER A 323 13.41 -8.45 -7.72
N ALA A 324 12.87 -7.95 -6.62
CA ALA A 324 13.58 -7.88 -5.35
C ALA A 324 12.63 -8.16 -4.20
N ILE A 325 13.12 -8.91 -3.21
CA ILE A 325 12.45 -9.13 -1.94
C ILE A 325 13.48 -8.89 -0.85
N VAL A 326 13.16 -7.97 0.06
CA VAL A 326 13.94 -7.74 1.27
C VAL A 326 12.96 -7.68 2.43
N CYS A 327 13.12 -8.61 3.37
CA CYS A 327 12.37 -8.64 4.61
C CYS A 327 13.29 -8.21 5.76
N ALA A 328 12.87 -7.20 6.50
CA ALA A 328 13.43 -6.91 7.81
C ALA A 328 13.10 -8.05 8.77
N THR A 329 14.06 -8.41 9.61
CA THR A 329 13.86 -9.43 10.64
C THR A 329 14.24 -8.84 12.00
N GLY A 330 13.45 -7.85 12.44
CA GLY A 330 13.79 -6.96 13.54
C GLY A 330 14.55 -5.72 13.09
N ARG A 331 15.11 -4.98 14.06
CA ARG A 331 15.74 -3.67 13.84
C ARG A 331 17.23 -3.70 13.48
N ASP A 332 17.86 -4.87 13.47
CA ASP A 332 19.30 -5.04 13.25
C ASP A 332 19.65 -6.04 12.13
N ARG A 333 18.67 -6.74 11.55
CA ARG A 333 18.89 -7.81 10.59
C ARG A 333 17.81 -7.84 9.51
N GLY A 334 18.10 -8.62 8.47
CA GLY A 334 17.13 -9.01 7.46
C GLY A 334 17.66 -10.10 6.54
N ALA A 335 16.84 -10.49 5.59
CA ALA A 335 17.21 -11.41 4.52
C ALA A 335 16.43 -11.07 3.24
N GLY A 336 17.00 -11.43 2.10
CA GLY A 336 16.40 -11.10 0.82
C GLY A 336 17.28 -11.40 -0.38
N ARG A 337 16.87 -10.84 -1.51
CA ARG A 337 17.59 -10.87 -2.78
C ARG A 337 17.29 -9.61 -3.61
N LEU A 338 18.24 -9.21 -4.44
CA LEU A 338 18.08 -8.24 -5.52
C LEU A 338 18.37 -8.96 -6.84
N GLY A 339 17.34 -9.21 -7.65
CA GLY A 339 17.46 -10.11 -8.80
C GLY A 339 17.89 -11.51 -8.34
N ILE A 340 19.01 -11.98 -8.88
CA ILE A 340 19.62 -13.27 -8.51
C ILE A 340 20.60 -13.16 -7.33
N VAL A 341 20.93 -11.95 -6.88
CA VAL A 341 21.96 -11.72 -5.87
C VAL A 341 21.33 -11.80 -4.48
N PRO A 342 21.75 -12.73 -3.60
CA PRO A 342 21.32 -12.74 -2.21
C PRO A 342 21.74 -11.46 -1.49
N VAL A 343 20.89 -10.93 -0.61
CA VAL A 343 21.18 -9.74 0.19
C VAL A 343 21.67 -10.19 1.58
N PRO A 344 22.94 -9.91 1.94
CA PRO A 344 23.44 -10.15 3.29
C PRO A 344 22.67 -9.37 4.36
N SER A 345 22.68 -9.87 5.59
CA SER A 345 21.83 -9.32 6.66
C SER A 345 22.08 -7.84 6.97
N PHE A 346 23.35 -7.40 6.99
CA PHE A 346 23.68 -5.98 7.20
C PHE A 346 23.18 -5.08 6.06
N MET A 347 23.12 -5.59 4.82
CA MET A 347 22.55 -4.83 3.69
C MET A 347 21.03 -4.77 3.80
N ALA A 348 20.37 -5.87 4.16
CA ALA A 348 18.92 -5.88 4.38
C ALA A 348 18.52 -4.92 5.51
N TRP A 349 19.32 -4.89 6.59
CA TRP A 349 19.21 -3.89 7.66
C TRP A 349 19.36 -2.46 7.13
N ALA A 350 20.44 -2.17 6.39
CA ALA A 350 20.70 -0.83 5.88
C ALA A 350 19.63 -0.33 4.90
N LEU A 351 19.10 -1.21 4.05
CA LEU A 351 18.09 -0.88 3.05
C LEU A 351 16.68 -0.70 3.64
N LYS A 352 16.34 -1.52 4.64
CA LYS A 352 14.96 -1.64 5.14
C LYS A 352 14.86 -1.81 6.65
N GLY A 353 15.69 -2.67 7.25
CA GLY A 353 15.57 -3.04 8.67
C GLY A 353 15.79 -1.90 9.68
N ARG A 354 16.48 -0.81 9.34
CA ARG A 354 16.65 0.33 10.28
C ARG A 354 15.32 0.98 10.67
N THR A 355 14.49 1.26 9.69
CA THR A 355 13.36 2.19 9.83
C THR A 355 12.13 1.80 9.01
N LEU A 356 12.20 0.69 8.26
CA LEU A 356 11.22 0.35 7.21
C LEU A 356 11.05 1.49 6.19
N SER A 357 12.16 2.19 5.94
CA SER A 357 12.27 3.30 4.99
C SER A 357 11.38 4.51 5.31
N ILE A 358 10.92 4.68 6.55
CA ILE A 358 10.05 5.80 6.97
C ILE A 358 10.66 7.18 6.67
N GLU A 359 11.99 7.28 6.66
CA GLU A 359 12.72 8.50 6.31
C GLU A 359 12.46 8.97 4.86
N ARG A 360 11.94 8.09 4.00
CA ARG A 360 11.57 8.42 2.62
C ARG A 360 10.18 9.06 2.52
N ALA A 361 9.34 8.99 3.55
CA ALA A 361 7.98 9.55 3.51
C ALA A 361 7.98 11.06 3.20
N ALA A 362 8.90 11.82 3.80
CA ALA A 362 9.03 13.25 3.58
C ALA A 362 9.32 13.62 2.11
N SER A 363 10.13 12.80 1.41
CA SER A 363 10.47 13.08 0.00
C SER A 363 9.32 12.80 -0.96
N TYR A 364 8.39 11.92 -0.59
CA TYR A 364 7.14 11.70 -1.31
C TYR A 364 6.17 12.87 -1.12
N ILE A 365 6.10 13.43 0.09
CA ILE A 365 5.24 14.59 0.38
C ILE A 365 5.75 15.85 -0.30
N ASN A 366 7.02 16.22 -0.10
CA ASN A 366 7.56 17.45 -0.68
C ASN A 366 7.94 17.31 -2.16
N GLY A 367 7.70 16.14 -2.76
CA GLY A 367 7.99 15.84 -4.15
C GLY A 367 9.47 15.69 -4.49
N SER A 368 10.43 15.86 -3.56
CA SER A 368 11.87 15.73 -3.84
C SER A 368 12.30 14.31 -4.24
N HIS A 369 11.43 13.32 -4.08
CA HIS A 369 11.64 11.98 -4.63
C HIS A 369 11.74 11.96 -6.17
N TRP A 370 11.12 12.93 -6.86
CA TRP A 370 10.91 12.92 -8.33
C TRP A 370 11.55 14.06 -9.10
#